data_AF-A0A2X1N3B5-F1
#
_entry.id   AF-A0A2X1N3B5-F1
#
_cell.length_a   1.000
_cell.length_b   1.000
_cell.length_c   1.000
_cell.angle_alpha   90.00
_cell.angle_beta   90.00
_cell.angle_gamma   90.00
#
_symmetry.space_group_name_H-M   'P 1'
#
loop_
_entity.id
_entity.type
_entity.pdbx_description
1 polymer ?
#
loop_
_entity_poly.entity_id
_entity_poly.type
_entity_poly.pdbx_seq_one_letter_code
_entity_poly.pdbx_strand_id
1 'polypeptide(L)'
;MLAIDRDPQAIAVAKTIDDPRFSIIHGPFSALGEYVAERDLIGKIDGILLDLGVSSPQLDDAERGFSFMRDGPLDMRMDPTRGQSAAEWLQTAEEADIAWVLKTYGEERFAKRIARAIVERNREQPMTRTKELAEVVAAATPVKDKFKHPATRTFQAVRIWVNSELEEIEQALKSSLNVLAPGGRLSIISFHSLEDRIGETFYA
;
A
#
# COMPACT_ATOMS: atom_id res chain seq x y z
N MET A 1 16.29 -16.76 8.68
CA MET A 1 15.59 -15.61 8.08
C MET A 1 14.13 -15.68 8.50
N LEU A 2 13.64 -14.59 9.08
CA LEU A 2 12.23 -14.41 9.40
C LEU A 2 11.65 -13.42 8.36
N ALA A 3 10.69 -13.87 7.57
CA ALA A 3 9.98 -13.05 6.61
C ALA A 3 8.58 -12.71 7.13
N ILE A 4 8.05 -11.58 6.68
CA ILE A 4 6.71 -11.09 7.01
C ILE A 4 6.09 -10.62 5.69
N ASP A 5 4.87 -11.06 5.41
CA ASP A 5 4.07 -10.50 4.33
C ASP A 5 2.60 -10.51 4.74
N ARG A 6 1.84 -9.50 4.33
CA ARG A 6 0.39 -9.45 4.56
C ARG A 6 -0.39 -10.10 3.41
N ASP A 7 0.25 -10.37 2.29
CA ASP A 7 -0.38 -10.93 1.10
C ASP A 7 -0.43 -12.47 1.18
N PRO A 8 -1.62 -13.09 1.21
CA PRO A 8 -1.77 -14.54 1.23
C PRO A 8 -1.09 -15.25 0.05
N GLN A 9 -0.99 -14.61 -1.12
CA GLN A 9 -0.28 -15.19 -2.28
C GLN A 9 1.22 -15.26 -2.01
N ALA A 10 1.81 -14.22 -1.42
CA ALA A 10 3.21 -14.23 -1.02
C ALA A 10 3.48 -15.28 0.06
N ILE A 11 2.56 -15.44 1.01
CA ILE A 11 2.62 -16.51 2.02
C ILE A 11 2.60 -17.90 1.38
N ALA A 12 1.74 -18.11 0.38
CA ALA A 12 1.66 -19.39 -0.33
C ALA A 12 2.98 -19.72 -1.04
N VAL A 13 3.61 -18.73 -1.69
CA VAL A 13 4.93 -18.88 -2.32
C VAL A 13 6.01 -19.17 -1.27
N ALA A 14 6.07 -18.38 -0.19
CA ALA A 14 7.05 -18.55 0.88
C ALA A 14 6.97 -19.94 1.54
N LYS A 15 5.77 -20.52 1.67
CA LYS A 15 5.57 -21.87 2.21
C LYS A 15 6.15 -23.00 1.34
N THR A 16 6.48 -22.72 0.08
CA THR A 16 7.17 -23.70 -0.80
C THR A 16 8.67 -23.79 -0.52
N ILE A 17 9.23 -22.88 0.27
CA ILE A 17 10.65 -22.86 0.61
C ILE A 17 10.92 -23.93 1.68
N ASP A 18 11.67 -24.97 1.31
CA ASP A 18 12.11 -26.04 2.21
C ASP A 18 13.49 -25.73 2.79
N ASP A 19 13.55 -24.80 3.75
CA ASP A 19 14.76 -24.49 4.52
C ASP A 19 14.41 -24.31 6.00
N PRO A 20 14.96 -25.13 6.93
CA PRO A 20 14.63 -25.04 8.35
C PRO A 20 15.06 -23.71 9.00
N ARG A 21 15.91 -22.91 8.34
CA ARG A 21 16.33 -21.59 8.80
C ARG A 21 15.39 -20.49 8.34
N PHE A 22 14.44 -20.79 7.45
CA PHE A 22 13.44 -19.86 6.94
C PHE A 22 12.13 -20.02 7.70
N SER A 23 11.47 -18.89 7.98
CA SER A 23 10.12 -18.87 8.53
C SER A 23 9.38 -17.65 7.97
N ILE A 24 8.07 -17.80 7.80
CA ILE A 24 7.19 -16.77 7.24
C ILE A 24 6.04 -16.49 8.19
N ILE A 25 5.75 -15.21 8.42
CA ILE A 25 4.60 -14.73 9.17
C ILE A 25 3.61 -14.07 8.20
N HIS A 26 2.34 -14.46 8.30
CA HIS A 26 1.25 -13.78 7.61
C HIS A 26 0.72 -12.64 8.47
N GLY A 27 1.03 -11.41 8.09
CA GLY A 27 0.56 -10.23 8.80
C GLY A 27 1.24 -8.94 8.38
N PRO A 28 0.75 -7.80 8.89
CA PRO A 28 1.35 -6.49 8.65
C PRO A 28 2.75 -6.40 9.27
N PHE A 29 3.68 -5.72 8.59
CA PHE A 29 5.02 -5.55 9.12
C PHE A 29 5.08 -4.48 10.24
N SER A 30 4.03 -3.67 10.42
CA SER A 30 3.89 -2.79 11.61
C SER A 30 3.95 -3.56 12.94
N ALA A 31 3.50 -4.82 12.95
CA ALA A 31 3.53 -5.71 14.11
C ALA A 31 4.91 -6.38 14.33
N LEU A 32 5.97 -5.91 13.66
CA LEU A 32 7.35 -6.42 13.79
C LEU A 32 7.77 -6.64 15.25
N GLY A 33 7.51 -5.66 16.12
CA GLY A 33 7.88 -5.74 17.54
C GLY A 33 7.23 -6.92 18.25
N GLU A 34 5.95 -7.18 17.99
CA GLU A 34 5.20 -8.29 18.55
C GLU A 34 5.77 -9.63 18.07
N TYR A 35 5.98 -9.77 16.77
CA TYR A 35 6.52 -11.00 16.18
C TYR A 35 7.90 -11.38 16.72
N VAL A 36 8.76 -10.38 16.92
CA VAL A 36 10.09 -10.57 17.51
C VAL A 36 9.96 -10.94 19.00
N ALA A 37 9.07 -10.27 19.74
CA ALA A 37 8.85 -10.54 21.16
C ALA A 37 8.33 -11.96 21.42
N GLU A 38 7.36 -12.42 20.63
CA GLU A 38 6.83 -13.80 20.69
C GLU A 38 7.89 -14.90 20.52
N ARG A 39 9.04 -14.56 19.96
CA ARG A 39 10.15 -15.49 19.67
C ARG A 39 11.35 -15.27 20.57
N ASP A 40 11.24 -14.42 21.58
CA ASP A 40 12.34 -14.05 22.48
C ASP A 40 13.58 -13.50 21.74
N LEU A 41 13.35 -12.77 20.64
CA LEU A 41 14.38 -12.23 19.74
C LEU A 41 14.65 -10.73 19.91
N ILE A 42 14.07 -10.08 20.93
CA ILE A 42 14.31 -8.66 21.21
C ILE A 42 15.81 -8.41 21.42
N GLY A 43 16.37 -7.43 20.70
CA GLY A 43 17.79 -7.08 20.74
C GLY A 43 18.71 -8.13 20.11
N LYS A 44 18.17 -9.07 19.32
CA LYS A 44 18.92 -10.16 18.66
C LYS A 44 18.75 -10.16 17.14
N ILE A 45 18.12 -9.13 16.56
CA ILE A 45 17.96 -9.02 15.11
C ILE A 45 19.19 -8.32 14.52
N ASP A 46 19.99 -9.05 13.74
CA ASP A 46 21.20 -8.51 13.12
C ASP A 46 20.90 -7.61 11.91
N GLY A 47 19.73 -7.78 11.29
CA GLY A 47 19.37 -7.02 10.10
C GLY A 47 17.87 -7.04 9.79
N ILE A 48 17.36 -5.91 9.32
CA ILE A 48 16.00 -5.73 8.82
C ILE A 48 16.11 -5.16 7.41
N LEU A 49 15.41 -5.79 6.46
CA LEU A 49 15.18 -5.29 5.11
C LEU A 49 13.69 -5.02 4.93
N LEU A 50 13.36 -3.80 4.52
CA LEU A 50 12.01 -3.42 4.10
C LEU A 50 12.07 -3.04 2.61
N ASP A 51 11.41 -3.83 1.77
CA ASP A 51 11.18 -3.53 0.36
C ASP A 51 9.72 -3.08 0.23
N LEU A 52 9.50 -1.77 0.14
CA LEU A 52 8.18 -1.16 0.30
C LEU A 52 7.35 -1.21 -0.98
N GLY A 53 6.06 -0.91 -0.87
CA GLY A 53 5.16 -0.85 -2.02
C GLY A 53 4.60 -2.20 -2.46
N VAL A 54 4.35 -2.34 -3.75
CA VAL A 54 3.58 -3.47 -4.33
C VAL A 54 4.49 -4.46 -5.04
N SER A 55 4.15 -5.74 -4.94
CA SER A 55 4.86 -6.80 -5.65
C SER A 55 4.43 -6.88 -7.12
N SER A 56 5.30 -7.41 -7.99
CA SER A 56 4.94 -7.63 -9.40
C SER A 56 3.67 -8.48 -9.54
N PRO A 57 3.47 -9.59 -8.80
CA PRO A 57 2.19 -10.33 -8.83
C PRO A 57 0.95 -9.47 -8.55
N GLN A 58 1.02 -8.50 -7.63
CA GLN A 58 -0.09 -7.60 -7.33
C GLN A 58 -0.43 -6.65 -8.50
N LEU A 59 0.59 -6.19 -9.24
CA LEU A 59 0.41 -5.37 -10.45
C LEU A 59 0.04 -6.21 -11.68
N ASP A 60 0.53 -7.44 -11.71
CA ASP A 60 0.43 -8.33 -12.85
C ASP A 60 -0.87 -9.14 -12.89
N ASP A 61 -1.50 -9.36 -11.75
CA ASP A 61 -2.81 -9.98 -11.66
C ASP A 61 -3.89 -8.88 -11.65
N ALA A 62 -4.66 -8.82 -12.73
CA ALA A 62 -5.73 -7.84 -12.86
C ALA A 62 -6.81 -8.03 -11.77
N GLU A 63 -7.03 -9.25 -11.29
CA GLU A 63 -8.04 -9.53 -10.26
C GLU A 63 -7.67 -8.93 -8.90
N ARG A 64 -6.41 -8.50 -8.70
CA ARG A 64 -5.97 -7.79 -7.50
C ARG A 64 -6.35 -6.31 -7.50
N GLY A 65 -6.68 -5.73 -8.65
CA GLY A 65 -7.23 -4.37 -8.73
C GLY A 65 -6.23 -3.23 -8.54
N PHE A 66 -4.91 -3.48 -8.56
CA PHE A 66 -3.89 -2.43 -8.39
C PHE A 66 -3.64 -1.61 -9.66
N SER A 67 -4.06 -2.10 -10.82
CA SER A 67 -3.79 -1.49 -12.13
C SER A 67 -5.07 -1.08 -12.85
N PHE A 68 -5.03 0.06 -13.54
CA PHE A 68 -6.05 0.47 -14.50
C PHE A 68 -5.71 0.09 -15.94
N MET A 69 -4.49 -0.42 -16.20
CA MET A 69 -4.09 -0.85 -17.55
C MET A 69 -4.83 -2.12 -17.98
N ARG A 70 -5.15 -2.98 -17.00
CA ARG A 70 -6.01 -4.15 -17.16
C ARG A 70 -7.21 -3.98 -16.25
N ASP A 71 -8.39 -4.32 -16.77
CA ASP A 71 -9.62 -4.20 -16.00
C ASP A 71 -9.68 -5.31 -14.95
N GLY A 72 -10.13 -4.95 -13.76
CA GLY A 72 -10.21 -5.85 -12.61
C GLY A 72 -11.17 -5.31 -11.55
N PRO A 73 -11.49 -6.09 -10.50
CA PRO A 73 -12.22 -5.57 -9.34
C PRO A 73 -11.48 -4.38 -8.74
N LEU A 74 -12.22 -3.36 -8.29
CA LEU A 74 -11.64 -2.21 -7.61
C LEU A 74 -11.34 -2.56 -6.14
N ASP A 75 -10.32 -3.40 -5.92
CA ASP A 75 -9.96 -3.93 -4.60
C ASP A 75 -8.78 -3.19 -3.96
N MET A 76 -7.58 -3.30 -4.53
CA MET A 76 -6.32 -2.69 -4.06
C MET A 76 -5.81 -3.13 -2.69
N ARG A 77 -6.42 -4.13 -2.02
CA ARG A 77 -5.88 -4.65 -0.76
C ARG A 77 -4.68 -5.57 -1.02
N MET A 78 -3.60 -5.32 -0.29
CA MET A 78 -2.45 -6.22 -0.21
C MET A 78 -2.86 -7.51 0.52
N ASP A 79 -3.66 -7.39 1.59
CA ASP A 79 -4.33 -8.52 2.25
C ASP A 79 -5.84 -8.52 1.92
N PRO A 80 -6.30 -9.26 0.90
CA PRO A 80 -7.71 -9.32 0.55
C PRO A 80 -8.58 -10.12 1.56
N THR A 81 -7.98 -10.73 2.59
CA THR A 81 -8.72 -11.52 3.59
C THR A 81 -9.42 -10.66 4.66
N ARG A 82 -9.06 -9.37 4.75
CA ARG A 82 -9.57 -8.44 5.75
C ARG A 82 -9.57 -7.00 5.22
N GLY A 83 -10.14 -6.09 6.01
CA GLY A 83 -10.15 -4.66 5.70
C GLY A 83 -11.12 -4.28 4.58
N GLN A 84 -11.21 -2.97 4.34
CA GLN A 84 -12.10 -2.35 3.36
C GLN A 84 -11.39 -2.25 2.00
N SER A 85 -12.07 -2.66 0.93
CA SER A 85 -11.59 -2.51 -0.44
C SER A 85 -11.69 -1.06 -0.92
N ALA A 86 -10.97 -0.73 -2.00
CA ALA A 86 -11.06 0.57 -2.65
C ALA A 86 -12.49 0.91 -3.10
N ALA A 87 -13.24 -0.06 -3.65
CA ALA A 87 -14.64 0.13 -4.05
C ALA A 87 -15.52 0.49 -2.85
N GLU A 88 -15.43 -0.28 -1.77
CA GLU A 88 -16.24 -0.05 -0.56
C GLU A 88 -15.92 1.30 0.08
N TRP A 89 -14.64 1.67 0.15
CA TRP A 89 -14.23 2.97 0.69
C TRP A 89 -14.75 4.10 -0.19
N LEU A 90 -14.50 4.08 -1.50
CA LEU A 90 -14.95 5.15 -2.40
C LEU A 90 -16.48 5.26 -2.51
N GLN A 91 -17.21 4.18 -2.24
CA GLN A 91 -18.67 4.19 -2.20
C GLN A 91 -19.23 4.91 -0.97
N THR A 92 -18.51 4.91 0.15
CA THR A 92 -19.01 5.38 1.46
C THR A 92 -18.31 6.65 1.97
N ALA A 93 -17.11 6.95 1.47
CA ALA A 93 -16.32 8.09 1.90
C ALA A 93 -16.95 9.43 1.50
N GLU A 94 -16.73 10.44 2.33
CA GLU A 94 -17.13 11.80 2.01
C GLU A 94 -16.23 12.41 0.94
N GLU A 95 -16.76 13.36 0.16
CA GLU A 95 -15.99 14.09 -0.86
C GLU A 95 -14.72 14.73 -0.26
N ALA A 96 -14.82 15.26 0.96
CA ALA A 96 -13.70 15.90 1.66
C ALA A 96 -12.58 14.89 1.99
N ASP A 97 -12.93 13.68 2.42
CA ASP A 97 -11.98 12.63 2.76
C ASP A 97 -11.25 12.13 1.51
N ILE A 98 -11.99 11.87 0.43
CA ILE A 98 -11.40 11.49 -0.86
C ILE A 98 -10.46 12.60 -1.34
N ALA A 99 -10.89 13.86 -1.31
CA ALA A 99 -10.06 14.98 -1.71
C ALA A 99 -8.78 15.11 -0.86
N TRP A 100 -8.87 14.85 0.45
CA TRP A 100 -7.71 14.84 1.34
C TRP A 100 -6.75 13.70 0.98
N VAL A 101 -7.23 12.48 0.80
CA VAL A 101 -6.41 11.31 0.41
C VAL A 101 -5.69 11.59 -0.91
N LEU A 102 -6.42 12.04 -1.94
CA LEU A 102 -5.82 12.34 -3.26
C LEU A 102 -4.75 13.43 -3.18
N LYS A 103 -5.00 14.48 -2.39
CA LYS A 103 -4.04 15.57 -2.20
C LYS A 103 -2.81 15.10 -1.44
N THR A 104 -2.99 14.38 -0.33
CA THR A 104 -1.92 14.04 0.61
C THR A 104 -1.09 12.86 0.11
N TYR A 105 -1.74 11.79 -0.36
CA TYR A 105 -1.06 10.55 -0.77
C TYR A 105 -0.77 10.47 -2.27
N GLY A 106 -1.53 11.19 -3.10
CA GLY A 106 -1.30 11.24 -4.55
C GLY A 106 -0.52 12.47 -5.02
N GLU A 107 -0.36 13.47 -4.16
CA GLU A 107 0.07 14.83 -4.52
C GLU A 107 -0.74 15.37 -5.72
N GLU A 108 -2.05 15.07 -5.74
CA GLU A 108 -2.95 15.35 -6.86
C GLU A 108 -3.46 16.80 -6.82
N ARG A 109 -3.18 17.56 -7.88
CA ARG A 109 -3.57 18.98 -8.00
C ARG A 109 -5.07 19.15 -8.17
N PHE A 110 -5.72 18.20 -8.84
CA PHE A 110 -7.15 18.21 -9.11
C PHE A 110 -7.97 17.42 -8.08
N ALA A 111 -7.40 17.16 -6.90
CA ALA A 111 -7.98 16.30 -5.86
C ALA A 111 -9.46 16.59 -5.57
N LYS A 112 -9.84 17.85 -5.33
CA LYS A 112 -11.23 18.24 -5.07
C LYS A 112 -12.17 17.92 -6.25
N ARG A 113 -11.71 18.19 -7.48
CA ARG A 113 -12.51 17.96 -8.69
C ARG A 113 -12.69 16.47 -8.95
N ILE A 114 -11.64 15.67 -8.77
CA ILE A 114 -11.69 14.22 -8.91
C ILE A 114 -12.58 13.61 -7.83
N ALA A 115 -12.43 14.02 -6.57
CA ALA A 115 -13.26 13.55 -5.46
C ALA A 115 -14.75 13.78 -5.72
N ARG A 116 -15.11 15.00 -6.16
CA ARG A 116 -16.49 15.32 -6.54
C ARG A 116 -17.01 14.41 -7.64
N ALA A 117 -16.23 14.19 -8.70
CA ALA A 117 -16.62 13.31 -9.80
C ALA A 117 -16.79 11.85 -9.37
N ILE A 118 -15.95 11.36 -8.45
CA ILE A 118 -16.08 10.03 -7.85
C ILE A 118 -17.39 9.90 -7.08
N VAL A 119 -17.70 10.87 -6.22
CA VAL A 119 -18.92 10.87 -5.41
C VAL A 119 -20.17 10.98 -6.30
N GLU A 120 -20.15 11.85 -7.31
CA GLU A 120 -21.24 11.98 -8.29
C GLU A 120 -21.44 10.66 -9.05
N ARG A 121 -20.36 10.02 -9.55
CA ARG A 121 -20.43 8.70 -10.19
C ARG A 121 -21.06 7.66 -9.26
N ASN A 122 -20.56 7.50 -8.04
CA ASN A 122 -21.02 6.47 -7.11
C ASN A 122 -22.46 6.68 -6.59
N ARG A 123 -23.01 7.90 -6.71
CA ARG A 123 -24.44 8.18 -6.45
C ARG A 123 -25.34 7.67 -7.57
N GLU A 124 -24.89 7.76 -8.82
CA GLU A 124 -25.66 7.32 -9.98
C GLU A 124 -25.48 5.84 -10.26
N GLN A 125 -24.23 5.37 -10.23
CA GLN A 125 -23.83 4.00 -10.46
C GLN A 125 -22.58 3.72 -9.62
N PRO A 126 -22.64 2.80 -8.65
CA PRO A 126 -21.44 2.37 -7.90
C PRO A 126 -20.33 1.86 -8.82
N MET A 127 -19.10 2.35 -8.62
CA MET A 127 -17.91 1.82 -9.29
C MET A 127 -17.47 0.54 -8.62
N THR A 128 -17.26 -0.49 -9.43
CA THR A 128 -16.82 -1.83 -8.98
C THR A 128 -15.54 -2.27 -9.67
N ARG A 129 -15.10 -1.56 -10.71
CA ARG A 129 -13.93 -1.94 -11.52
C ARG A 129 -12.89 -0.83 -11.66
N THR A 130 -11.64 -1.23 -11.88
CA THR A 130 -10.51 -0.30 -11.99
C THR A 130 -10.63 0.64 -13.19
N LYS A 131 -11.13 0.17 -14.35
CA LYS A 131 -11.33 1.05 -15.51
C LYS A 131 -12.37 2.13 -15.27
N GLU A 132 -13.44 1.84 -14.53
CA GLU A 132 -14.46 2.83 -14.21
C GLU A 132 -13.87 4.00 -13.43
N LEU A 133 -13.07 3.71 -12.38
CA LEU A 133 -12.36 4.74 -11.64
C LEU A 133 -11.40 5.52 -12.54
N ALA A 134 -10.64 4.84 -13.39
CA ALA A 134 -9.69 5.48 -14.28
C ALA A 134 -10.37 6.42 -15.30
N GLU A 135 -11.53 6.04 -15.83
CA GLU A 135 -12.34 6.85 -16.75
C GLU A 135 -12.91 8.09 -16.05
N VAL A 136 -13.45 7.94 -14.84
CA VAL A 136 -13.93 9.07 -14.02
C VAL A 136 -12.81 10.06 -13.76
N VAL A 137 -11.63 9.58 -13.34
CA VAL A 137 -10.48 10.45 -13.09
C VAL A 137 -10.01 11.13 -14.38
N ALA A 138 -9.95 10.42 -15.49
CA ALA A 138 -9.54 10.97 -16.78
C ALA A 138 -10.51 12.05 -17.28
N ALA A 139 -11.82 11.87 -17.11
CA ALA A 139 -12.84 12.86 -17.44
C ALA A 139 -12.79 14.09 -16.51
N ALA A 140 -12.48 13.88 -15.23
CA ALA A 140 -12.36 14.93 -14.24
C ALA A 140 -11.05 15.74 -14.38
N THR A 141 -10.05 15.23 -15.10
CA THR A 141 -8.72 15.87 -15.19
C THR A 141 -8.57 16.64 -16.52
N PRO A 142 -8.42 17.98 -16.48
CA PRO A 142 -8.36 18.79 -17.70
C PRO A 142 -7.03 18.68 -18.46
N VAL A 143 -5.95 18.24 -17.79
CA VAL A 143 -4.61 18.18 -18.37
C VAL A 143 -4.26 16.73 -18.68
N LYS A 144 -3.86 16.48 -19.94
CA LYS A 144 -3.29 15.20 -20.35
C LYS A 144 -1.77 15.33 -20.37
N ASP A 145 -1.11 14.66 -19.43
CA ASP A 145 0.33 14.46 -19.51
C ASP A 145 0.62 13.36 -20.55
N LYS A 146 1.58 13.61 -21.44
CA LYS A 146 1.95 12.65 -22.50
C LYS A 146 2.62 11.40 -21.93
N PHE A 147 3.28 11.51 -20.77
CA PHE A 147 4.09 10.44 -20.20
C PHE A 147 3.45 9.77 -18.99
N LYS A 148 2.39 10.36 -18.41
CA LYS A 148 1.73 9.83 -17.22
C LYS A 148 0.22 9.80 -17.40
N HIS A 149 -0.37 8.62 -17.19
CA HIS A 149 -1.83 8.49 -17.23
C HIS A 149 -2.47 9.31 -16.09
N PRO A 150 -3.56 10.07 -16.34
CA PRO A 150 -4.21 10.90 -15.31
C PRO A 150 -4.59 10.16 -14.03
N ALA A 151 -4.99 8.89 -14.14
CA ALA A 151 -5.40 8.07 -13.01
C ALA A 151 -4.23 7.61 -12.09
N THR A 152 -2.98 7.77 -12.52
CA THR A 152 -1.82 7.20 -11.80
C THR A 152 -1.71 7.71 -10.35
N ARG A 153 -1.87 9.02 -10.13
CA ARG A 153 -1.79 9.63 -8.79
C ARG A 153 -2.97 9.22 -7.92
N THR A 154 -4.17 9.14 -8.50
CA THR A 154 -5.36 8.67 -7.79
C THR A 154 -5.21 7.23 -7.34
N PHE A 155 -4.76 6.33 -8.22
CA PHE A 155 -4.57 4.92 -7.87
C PHE A 155 -3.52 4.75 -6.77
N GLN A 156 -2.39 5.47 -6.86
CA GLN A 156 -1.40 5.49 -5.79
C GLN A 156 -2.01 5.97 -4.46
N ALA A 157 -2.74 7.08 -4.46
CA ALA A 157 -3.35 7.63 -3.25
C ALA A 157 -4.35 6.69 -2.58
N VAL A 158 -5.24 6.11 -3.39
CA VAL A 158 -6.26 5.15 -2.93
C VAL A 158 -5.59 3.90 -2.37
N ARG A 159 -4.55 3.38 -3.05
CA ARG A 159 -3.78 2.23 -2.60
C ARG A 159 -3.10 2.47 -1.24
N ILE A 160 -2.38 3.60 -1.12
CA ILE A 160 -1.73 4.03 0.12
C ILE A 160 -2.74 4.06 1.26
N TRP A 161 -3.92 4.62 1.00
CA TRP A 161 -4.94 4.71 2.03
C TRP A 161 -5.53 3.33 2.40
N VAL A 162 -5.97 2.55 1.42
CA VAL A 162 -6.56 1.21 1.63
C VAL A 162 -5.64 0.29 2.43
N ASN A 163 -4.33 0.44 2.25
CA ASN A 163 -3.34 -0.41 2.92
C ASN A 163 -2.69 0.25 4.15
N SER A 164 -3.02 1.52 4.46
CA SER A 164 -2.38 2.31 5.52
C SER A 164 -0.85 2.30 5.40
N GLU A 165 -0.33 2.44 4.18
CA GLU A 165 1.08 2.15 3.87
C GLU A 165 2.05 3.02 4.68
N LEU A 166 1.74 4.31 4.84
CA LEU A 166 2.62 5.23 5.56
C LEU A 166 2.62 4.95 7.06
N GLU A 167 1.45 4.67 7.64
CA GLU A 167 1.31 4.34 9.04
C GLU A 167 1.98 3.01 9.38
N GLU A 168 1.91 2.04 8.48
CA GLU A 168 2.62 0.75 8.57
C GLU A 168 4.13 0.95 8.65
N ILE A 169 4.68 1.78 7.76
CA ILE A 169 6.11 2.12 7.72
C ILE A 169 6.54 2.78 9.03
N GLU A 170 5.82 3.81 9.48
CA GLU A 170 6.18 4.52 10.71
C GLU A 170 6.23 3.59 11.93
N GLN A 171 5.25 2.68 12.07
CA GLN A 171 5.18 1.75 13.19
C GLN A 171 6.30 0.70 13.14
N ALA A 172 6.61 0.20 11.96
CA ALA A 172 7.70 -0.76 11.78
C ALA A 172 9.07 -0.14 12.02
N LEU A 173 9.29 1.10 11.57
CA LEU A 173 10.52 1.85 11.86
C LEU A 173 10.68 2.10 13.36
N LYS A 174 9.63 2.54 14.07
CA LYS A 174 9.66 2.67 15.53
C LYS A 174 9.99 1.35 16.22
N SER A 175 9.39 0.24 15.77
CA SER A 175 9.66 -1.09 16.31
C SER A 175 11.08 -1.57 16.03
N SER A 176 11.64 -1.22 14.86
CA SER A 176 12.98 -1.64 14.43
C SER A 176 14.07 -1.27 15.44
N LEU A 177 13.98 -0.08 16.06
CA LEU A 177 14.94 0.40 17.06
C LEU A 177 15.02 -0.49 18.30
N ASN A 178 13.89 -1.09 18.68
CA ASN A 178 13.81 -1.90 19.90
C ASN A 178 14.23 -3.35 19.67
N VAL A 179 14.12 -3.85 18.43
CA VAL A 179 14.36 -5.25 18.10
C VAL A 179 15.78 -5.52 17.58
N LEU A 180 16.43 -4.52 16.99
CA LEU A 180 17.79 -4.66 16.44
C LEU A 180 18.81 -4.91 17.56
N ALA A 181 19.75 -5.81 17.27
CA ALA A 181 20.94 -6.01 18.09
C ALA A 181 21.89 -4.81 17.98
N PRO A 182 22.79 -4.59 18.96
CA PRO A 182 23.87 -3.63 18.80
C PRO A 182 24.69 -3.91 17.53
N GLY A 183 24.81 -2.90 16.65
CA GLY A 183 25.47 -3.03 15.35
C GLY A 183 24.60 -3.61 14.23
N GLY A 184 23.34 -3.96 14.53
CA GLY A 184 22.35 -4.40 13.55
C GLY A 184 22.07 -3.33 12.49
N ARG A 185 21.62 -3.77 11.30
CA ARG A 185 21.41 -2.89 10.15
C ARG A 185 19.93 -2.80 9.77
N LEU A 186 19.48 -1.60 9.47
CA LEU A 186 18.21 -1.36 8.81
C LEU A 186 18.49 -0.94 7.36
N SER A 187 17.80 -1.58 6.41
CA SER A 187 17.86 -1.25 4.98
C SER A 187 16.45 -1.09 4.46
N ILE A 188 16.16 0.03 3.81
CA ILE A 188 14.83 0.36 3.31
C ILE A 188 14.96 0.68 1.82
N ILE A 189 14.10 0.07 1.02
CA ILE A 189 13.92 0.38 -0.40
C ILE A 189 12.52 0.93 -0.56
N SER A 190 12.42 2.13 -1.11
CA SER A 190 11.20 2.91 -1.29
C SER A 190 11.00 3.24 -2.77
N PHE A 191 9.74 3.38 -3.16
CA PHE A 191 9.33 3.52 -4.57
C PHE A 191 8.62 4.84 -4.85
N HIS A 192 8.27 5.61 -3.81
CA HIS A 192 7.77 6.96 -4.00
C HIS A 192 8.23 7.95 -2.93
N SER A 193 8.18 9.23 -3.28
CA SER A 193 8.66 10.35 -2.47
C SER A 193 8.10 10.43 -1.05
N LEU A 194 6.87 9.95 -0.82
CA LEU A 194 6.28 9.93 0.52
C LEU A 194 6.93 8.88 1.45
N GLU A 195 7.30 7.71 0.91
CA GLU A 195 8.02 6.66 1.67
C GLU A 195 9.44 7.14 1.98
N ASP A 196 10.13 7.68 0.95
CA ASP A 196 11.49 8.23 1.08
C ASP A 196 11.57 9.24 2.23
N ARG A 197 10.60 10.17 2.28
CA ARG A 197 10.55 11.23 3.30
C ARG A 197 10.45 10.67 4.71
N ILE A 198 9.70 9.58 4.92
CA ILE A 198 9.58 8.93 6.23
C ILE A 198 10.91 8.27 6.59
N GLY A 199 11.55 7.56 5.66
CA GLY A 199 12.85 6.95 5.86
C GLY A 199 13.94 7.97 6.20
N GLU A 200 14.05 9.05 5.41
CA GLU A 200 15.01 10.13 5.63
C GLU A 200 14.83 10.79 7.01
N THR A 201 13.58 11.11 7.38
CA THR A 201 13.28 11.74 8.67
C THR A 201 13.62 10.81 9.84
N PHE A 202 13.50 9.50 9.66
CA PHE A 202 13.82 8.53 10.70
C PHE A 202 15.33 8.35 10.93
N TYR A 203 16.15 8.49 9.89
CA TYR A 203 17.62 8.42 10.01
C TYR A 203 18.27 9.75 10.42
N ALA A 204 17.55 10.87 10.35
CA ALA A 204 18.02 12.20 10.72
C ALA A 204 18.07 12.40 12.24
#